data_AF-A0A951K4P4-F1
#
_entry.id   AF-A0A951K4P4-F1
#
_cell.length_a   1.000
_cell.length_b   1.000
_cell.length_c   1.000
_cell.angle_alpha   90.00
_cell.angle_beta   90.00
_cell.angle_gamma   90.00
#
_symmetry.space_group_name_H-M   'P 1'
#
loop_
_entity.id
_entity.type
_entity.pdbx_description
1 polymer ?
#
loop_
_entity_poly.entity_id
_entity_poly.type
_entity_poly.pdbx_seq_one_letter_code
_entity_poly.pdbx_strand_id
1 'polypeptide(L)'
;MKIPFRKLPDKPQRSGYVDEQIDEAIKRGDFDNLEGKGKPLNLQGDLSDRKAMRVKIRHDAGFGAPWQDVAREIEAATQRVESSARRAWEFRLAGLRAKKADPAKIEADFEIARREVEAQIAAVNSLILKYNLLIPPQLPHLHRVRLKSETVWRNVAPHLSAPNSS
;
A
#
# COMPACT_ATOMS: atom_id res chain seq x y z
N MET A 1 -30.21 17.02 16.42
CA MET A 1 -29.88 15.62 16.78
C MET A 1 -28.42 15.54 17.16
N LYS A 2 -28.09 15.29 18.43
CA LYS A 2 -26.72 15.14 18.93
C LYS A 2 -26.42 13.65 19.03
N ILE A 3 -25.43 13.17 18.28
CA ILE A 3 -24.88 11.82 18.44
C ILE A 3 -24.12 11.80 19.78
N PRO A 4 -24.40 10.88 20.72
CA PRO A 4 -23.66 10.85 21.97
C PRO A 4 -22.25 10.31 21.69
N PHE A 5 -21.24 11.13 21.96
CA PHE A 5 -19.86 10.66 22.05
C PHE A 5 -19.76 9.70 23.24
N ARG A 6 -19.54 8.41 22.98
CA ARG A 6 -19.24 7.42 24.01
C ARG A 6 -17.90 7.80 24.63
N LYS A 7 -17.89 8.21 25.91
CA LYS A 7 -16.65 8.49 26.64
C LYS A 7 -15.81 7.21 26.68
N LEU A 8 -14.59 7.30 26.17
CA LEU A 8 -13.58 6.27 26.36
C LEU A 8 -13.15 6.29 27.84
N PRO A 9 -12.99 5.13 28.49
CA PRO A 9 -12.58 5.08 29.90
C PRO A 9 -11.15 5.59 30.10
N ASP A 10 -10.93 6.29 31.21
CA ASP A 10 -9.68 7.02 31.54
C ASP A 10 -8.43 6.14 31.75
N LYS A 11 -8.51 4.81 31.57
CA LYS A 11 -7.37 3.88 31.62
C LYS A 11 -7.46 2.84 30.50
N PRO A 12 -6.34 2.36 29.94
CA PRO A 12 -6.37 1.44 28.81
C PRO A 12 -6.83 0.04 29.25
N GLN A 13 -8.13 -0.23 29.25
CA GLN A 13 -8.66 -1.58 29.17
C GLN A 13 -8.50 -2.08 27.73
N ARG A 14 -7.27 -2.46 27.36
CA ARG A 14 -6.95 -2.98 26.01
C ARG A 14 -7.45 -4.40 25.77
N SER A 15 -7.84 -5.15 26.81
CA SER A 15 -8.35 -6.52 26.68
C SER A 15 -9.73 -6.53 26.03
N GLY A 16 -10.69 -5.79 26.62
CA GLY A 16 -12.11 -5.91 26.25
C GLY A 16 -12.42 -5.63 24.78
N TYR A 17 -11.78 -4.65 24.15
CA TYR A 17 -12.06 -4.32 22.74
C TYR A 17 -11.54 -5.39 21.76
N VAL A 18 -10.37 -5.96 22.05
CA VAL A 18 -9.81 -7.04 21.22
C VAL A 18 -10.63 -8.31 21.44
N ASP A 19 -11.00 -8.60 22.68
CA ASP A 19 -11.84 -9.74 23.04
C ASP A 19 -13.23 -9.64 22.37
N GLU A 20 -13.85 -8.46 22.36
CA GLU A 20 -15.10 -8.18 21.64
C GLU A 20 -14.98 -8.44 20.12
N GLN A 21 -13.88 -8.01 19.49
CA GLN A 21 -13.65 -8.26 18.07
C GLN A 21 -13.42 -9.74 17.76
N ILE A 22 -12.72 -10.47 18.63
CA ILE A 22 -12.50 -11.91 18.49
C ILE A 22 -13.85 -12.65 18.61
N ASP A 23 -14.66 -12.30 19.62
CA ASP A 23 -15.99 -12.91 19.83
C ASP A 23 -16.94 -12.66 18.65
N GLU A 24 -16.93 -11.45 18.08
CA GLU A 24 -17.72 -11.12 16.88
C GLU A 24 -17.25 -11.92 15.66
N ALA A 25 -15.95 -12.07 15.45
CA ALA A 25 -15.38 -12.86 14.37
C ALA A 25 -15.70 -14.37 14.53
N ILE A 26 -15.70 -14.89 15.76
CA ILE A 26 -16.14 -16.26 16.06
C ILE A 26 -17.63 -16.44 15.72
N LYS A 27 -18.50 -15.52 16.15
CA LYS A 27 -19.95 -15.58 15.86
C LYS A 27 -20.26 -15.52 14.37
N ARG A 28 -19.45 -14.79 13.60
CA ARG A 28 -19.56 -14.70 12.14
C ARG A 28 -19.07 -15.95 11.41
N GLY A 29 -18.46 -16.90 12.12
CA GLY A 29 -17.87 -18.10 11.53
C GLY A 29 -16.56 -17.81 10.79
N ASP A 30 -15.91 -16.67 11.04
CA ASP A 30 -14.62 -16.32 10.40
C ASP A 30 -13.52 -17.34 10.79
N PHE A 31 -13.73 -18.11 11.87
CA PHE A 31 -12.86 -19.21 12.33
C PHE A 31 -13.26 -20.60 11.83
N ASP A 32 -14.40 -20.73 11.13
CA ASP A 32 -14.96 -22.05 10.82
C ASP A 32 -14.22 -22.78 9.70
N ASN A 33 -13.63 -22.05 8.77
CA ASN A 33 -12.92 -22.59 7.60
C ASN A 33 -11.46 -22.08 7.51
N LEU A 34 -10.77 -22.01 8.65
CA LEU A 34 -9.35 -21.63 8.66
C LEU A 34 -8.51 -22.65 7.89
N GLU A 35 -7.57 -22.15 7.10
CA GLU A 35 -6.60 -22.98 6.41
C GLU A 35 -5.80 -23.81 7.44
N GLY A 36 -5.88 -25.13 7.33
CA GLY A 36 -5.21 -26.04 8.27
C GLY A 36 -5.99 -26.40 9.54
N LYS A 37 -7.27 -25.99 9.68
CA LYS A 37 -8.14 -26.39 10.82
C LYS A 37 -8.15 -27.93 10.95
N GLY A 38 -7.78 -28.42 12.14
CA GLY A 38 -7.73 -29.85 12.45
C GLY A 38 -6.45 -30.59 12.02
N LYS A 39 -5.52 -29.95 11.30
CA LYS A 39 -4.21 -30.54 11.00
C LYS A 39 -3.28 -30.36 12.20
N PRO A 40 -2.54 -31.41 12.63
CA PRO A 40 -1.55 -31.26 13.69
C PRO A 40 -0.48 -30.25 13.26
N LEU A 41 -0.10 -29.36 14.18
CA LEU A 41 1.00 -28.43 13.94
C LEU A 41 2.25 -29.23 13.61
N ASN A 42 2.92 -28.91 12.51
CA ASN A 42 4.19 -29.57 12.19
C ASN A 42 5.23 -29.11 13.20
N LEU A 43 5.67 -29.98 14.11
CA LEU A 43 6.67 -29.66 15.14
C LEU A 43 8.12 -29.99 14.73
N GLN A 44 8.38 -30.41 13.49
CA GLN A 44 9.74 -30.76 13.04
C GLN A 44 10.70 -29.55 12.98
N GLY A 45 11.91 -29.69 13.53
CA GLY A 45 12.94 -28.63 13.53
C GLY A 45 13.25 -28.08 14.91
N ASP A 46 14.19 -27.12 14.99
CA ASP A 46 14.60 -26.55 16.27
C ASP A 46 13.55 -25.56 16.81
N LEU A 47 12.80 -26.03 17.82
CA LEU A 47 11.84 -25.24 18.58
C LEU A 47 12.38 -24.81 19.95
N SER A 48 13.65 -25.10 20.24
CA SER A 48 14.26 -24.78 21.54
C SER A 48 14.41 -23.27 21.73
N ASP A 49 14.61 -22.53 20.62
CA ASP A 49 14.58 -21.07 20.60
C ASP A 49 13.18 -20.53 20.30
N ARG A 50 12.69 -19.65 21.19
CA ARG A 50 11.41 -18.94 21.01
C ARG A 50 11.36 -18.12 19.73
N LYS A 51 12.48 -17.58 19.25
CA LYS A 51 12.49 -16.82 17.98
C LYS A 51 12.36 -17.75 16.78
N ALA A 52 13.11 -18.85 16.73
CA ALA A 52 12.96 -19.90 15.72
C ALA A 52 11.53 -20.45 15.67
N MET A 53 10.95 -20.79 16.83
CA MET A 53 9.57 -21.26 16.93
C MET A 53 8.55 -20.23 16.42
N ARG A 54 8.70 -18.94 16.75
CA ARG A 54 7.82 -17.86 16.25
C ARG A 54 7.89 -17.67 14.75
N VAL A 55 9.08 -17.77 14.14
CA VAL A 55 9.24 -17.65 12.69
C VAL A 55 8.54 -18.81 11.99
N LYS A 56 8.72 -20.01 12.51
CA LYS A 56 8.11 -21.22 11.96
C LYS A 56 6.59 -21.21 12.05
N ILE A 57 6.02 -20.94 13.23
CA ILE A 57 4.56 -20.85 13.42
C ILE A 57 3.96 -19.82 12.46
N ARG A 58 4.63 -18.68 12.27
CA ARG A 58 4.18 -17.65 11.34
C ARG A 58 4.15 -18.14 9.90
N HIS A 59 5.23 -18.77 9.46
CA HIS A 59 5.34 -19.36 8.13
C HIS A 59 4.30 -20.46 7.89
N ASP A 60 4.12 -21.36 8.86
CA ASP A 60 3.17 -22.47 8.79
C ASP A 60 1.71 -21.99 8.77
N ALA A 61 1.43 -20.82 9.37
CA ALA A 61 0.12 -20.17 9.35
C ALA A 61 -0.09 -19.25 8.12
N GLY A 62 0.82 -19.28 7.13
CA GLY A 62 0.73 -18.47 5.92
C GLY A 62 1.00 -16.97 6.11
N PHE A 63 1.44 -16.55 7.30
CA PHE A 63 1.77 -15.15 7.57
C PHE A 63 3.20 -14.84 7.12
N GLY A 64 3.32 -13.90 6.19
CA GLY A 64 4.62 -13.44 5.68
C GLY A 64 5.41 -12.58 6.67
N ALA A 65 6.62 -12.20 6.29
CA ALA A 65 7.32 -11.14 6.99
C ALA A 65 6.61 -9.79 6.75
N PRO A 66 6.50 -8.88 7.74
CA PRO A 66 5.73 -7.64 7.61
C PRO A 66 6.15 -6.76 6.44
N TRP A 67 7.43 -6.80 6.05
CA TRP A 67 7.92 -6.08 4.88
C TRP A 67 7.37 -6.65 3.56
N GLN A 68 7.02 -7.94 3.48
CA GLN A 68 6.42 -8.54 2.28
C GLN A 68 5.01 -8.00 2.02
N ASP A 69 4.24 -7.72 3.07
CA ASP A 69 2.90 -7.12 2.95
C ASP A 69 3.01 -5.69 2.42
N VAL A 70 3.92 -4.90 3.01
CA VAL A 70 4.19 -3.53 2.54
C VAL A 70 4.75 -3.53 1.12
N ALA A 71 5.54 -4.54 0.73
CA ALA A 71 6.00 -4.67 -0.66
C ALA A 71 4.83 -4.81 -1.64
N ARG A 72 3.85 -5.67 -1.35
CA ARG A 72 2.65 -5.82 -2.19
C ARG A 72 1.82 -4.54 -2.24
N GLU A 73 1.72 -3.83 -1.12
CA GLU A 73 1.06 -2.52 -1.05
C GLU A 73 1.76 -1.48 -1.95
N ILE A 74 3.11 -1.45 -1.94
CA ILE A 74 3.90 -0.57 -2.81
C ILE A 74 3.64 -0.90 -4.28
N GLU A 75 3.62 -2.18 -4.68
CA GLU A 75 3.33 -2.56 -6.08
C GLU A 75 1.94 -2.07 -6.51
N ALA A 76 0.91 -2.37 -5.71
CA ALA A 76 -0.46 -1.97 -6.03
C ALA A 76 -0.66 -0.45 -6.02
N ALA A 77 0.04 0.29 -5.15
CA ALA A 77 0.01 1.75 -5.13
C ALA A 77 0.75 2.35 -6.33
N THR A 78 1.89 1.76 -6.73
CA THR A 78 2.66 2.21 -7.91
C THR A 78 1.86 2.01 -9.19
N GLN A 79 1.21 0.86 -9.37
CA GLN A 79 0.32 0.61 -10.51
C GLN A 79 -0.85 1.61 -10.58
N ARG A 80 -1.40 2.00 -9.43
CA ARG A 80 -2.45 3.03 -9.35
C ARG A 80 -1.93 4.41 -9.77
N VAL A 81 -0.73 4.80 -9.33
CA VAL A 81 -0.06 6.04 -9.76
C VAL A 81 0.12 6.04 -11.28
N GLU A 82 0.67 4.97 -11.84
CA GLU A 82 0.90 4.86 -13.29
C GLU A 82 -0.41 4.92 -14.08
N SER A 83 -1.46 4.27 -13.60
CA SER A 83 -2.79 4.31 -14.23
C SER A 83 -3.42 5.70 -14.15
N SER A 84 -3.25 6.42 -13.04
CA SER A 84 -3.73 7.81 -12.90
C SER A 84 -2.97 8.76 -13.83
N ALA A 85 -1.65 8.65 -13.89
CA ALA A 85 -0.82 9.43 -14.80
C ALA A 85 -1.20 9.17 -16.26
N ARG A 86 -1.42 7.91 -16.65
CA ARG A 86 -1.87 7.52 -18.00
C ARG A 86 -3.21 8.15 -18.35
N ARG A 87 -4.21 8.03 -17.48
CA ARG A 87 -5.53 8.63 -17.71
C ARG A 87 -5.46 10.15 -17.84
N ALA A 88 -4.69 10.82 -16.98
CA ALA A 88 -4.50 12.26 -17.06
C ALA A 88 -3.88 12.69 -18.40
N TRP A 89 -2.87 11.95 -18.85
CA TRP A 89 -2.19 12.20 -20.12
C TRP A 89 -3.11 11.96 -21.34
N GLU A 90 -3.83 10.84 -21.36
CA GLU A 90 -4.76 10.49 -22.43
C GLU A 90 -5.91 11.51 -22.52
N PHE A 91 -6.45 11.93 -21.37
CA PHE A 91 -7.48 12.97 -21.31
C PHE A 91 -6.97 14.29 -21.91
N ARG A 92 -5.75 14.72 -21.55
CA ARG A 92 -5.13 15.92 -22.11
C ARG A 92 -4.99 15.82 -23.63
N LEU A 93 -4.45 14.72 -24.15
CA LEU A 93 -4.28 14.52 -25.58
C LEU A 93 -5.61 14.49 -26.34
N ALA A 94 -6.62 13.82 -25.80
CA ALA A 94 -7.96 13.78 -26.39
C ALA A 94 -8.60 15.17 -26.42
N GLY A 95 -8.49 15.92 -25.32
CA GLY A 95 -8.98 17.30 -25.22
C GLY A 95 -8.34 18.23 -26.23
N LEU A 96 -7.01 18.20 -26.36
CA LEU A 96 -6.28 19.05 -27.31
C LEU A 96 -6.55 18.71 -28.78
N ARG A 97 -6.95 17.46 -29.09
CA ARG A 97 -7.36 17.05 -30.45
C ARG A 97 -8.80 17.47 -30.78
N ALA A 98 -9.62 17.79 -29.79
CA ALA A 98 -11.02 18.13 -30.00
C ALA A 98 -11.16 19.57 -30.53
N LYS A 99 -11.72 19.71 -31.74
CA LYS A 99 -11.85 20.99 -32.46
C LYS A 99 -12.61 22.11 -31.72
N LYS A 100 -13.39 21.78 -30.70
CA LYS A 100 -14.23 22.73 -29.93
C LYS A 100 -13.81 22.86 -28.46
N ALA A 101 -12.73 22.20 -28.04
CA ALA A 101 -12.25 22.31 -26.66
C ALA A 101 -11.49 23.63 -26.46
N ASP A 102 -11.59 24.18 -25.26
CA ASP A 102 -10.75 25.29 -24.81
C ASP A 102 -9.41 24.72 -24.30
N PRO A 103 -8.28 24.97 -25.00
CA PRO A 103 -6.97 24.42 -24.61
C PRO A 103 -6.54 24.87 -23.22
N ALA A 104 -6.89 26.09 -22.80
CA ALA A 104 -6.50 26.61 -21.48
C ALA A 104 -7.19 25.82 -20.36
N LYS A 105 -8.47 25.48 -20.56
CA LYS A 105 -9.21 24.63 -19.63
C LYS A 105 -8.63 23.21 -19.56
N ILE A 106 -8.31 22.61 -20.71
CA ILE A 106 -7.72 21.26 -20.75
C ILE A 106 -6.37 21.21 -20.02
N GLU A 107 -5.54 22.24 -20.19
CA GLU A 107 -4.25 22.31 -19.48
C GLU A 107 -4.44 22.54 -17.97
N ALA A 108 -5.41 23.37 -17.56
CA ALA A 108 -5.74 23.56 -16.15
C ALA A 108 -6.23 22.26 -15.49
N ASP A 109 -7.11 21.52 -16.15
CA ASP A 109 -7.59 20.22 -15.68
C ASP A 109 -6.43 19.20 -15.58
N PHE A 110 -5.51 19.22 -16.54
CA PHE A 110 -4.31 18.37 -16.51
C PHE A 110 -3.38 18.73 -15.34
N GLU A 111 -3.15 20.01 -15.06
CA GLU A 111 -2.31 20.43 -13.93
C GLU A 111 -2.92 20.04 -12.57
N ILE A 112 -4.24 20.04 -12.44
CA ILE A 112 -4.91 19.49 -11.25
C ILE A 112 -4.65 17.99 -11.14
N ALA A 113 -4.84 17.24 -12.22
CA ALA A 113 -4.57 15.80 -12.24
C ALA A 113 -3.10 15.48 -11.96
N ARG A 114 -2.17 16.32 -12.44
CA ARG A 114 -0.73 16.19 -12.18
C ARG A 114 -0.41 16.32 -10.70
N ARG A 115 -1.00 17.30 -10.01
CA ARG A 115 -0.84 17.48 -8.55
C ARG A 115 -1.35 16.28 -7.76
N GLU A 116 -2.46 15.69 -8.20
CA GLU A 116 -3.01 14.46 -7.59
C GLU A 116 -2.04 13.28 -7.77
N VAL A 117 -1.45 13.12 -8.96
CA VAL A 117 -0.41 12.10 -9.20
C VAL A 117 0.81 12.33 -8.31
N GLU A 118 1.27 13.58 -8.13
CA GLU A 118 2.37 13.90 -7.20
C GLU A 118 2.05 13.51 -5.75
N ALA A 119 0.82 13.76 -5.30
CA ALA A 119 0.39 13.36 -3.96
C ALA A 119 0.40 11.83 -3.80
N GLN A 120 -0.04 11.09 -4.83
CA GLN A 120 0.01 9.63 -4.84
C GLN A 120 1.46 9.10 -4.83
N ILE A 121 2.38 9.73 -5.56
CA ILE A 121 3.82 9.41 -5.52
C ILE A 121 4.38 9.64 -4.11
N ALA A 122 4.02 10.74 -3.45
CA ALA A 122 4.43 11.01 -2.08
C ALA A 122 3.93 9.91 -1.11
N ALA A 123 2.70 9.44 -1.29
CA ALA A 123 2.15 8.32 -0.51
C ALA A 123 2.91 7.01 -0.73
N VAL A 124 3.23 6.67 -1.99
CA VAL A 124 4.09 5.51 -2.32
C VAL A 124 5.46 5.64 -1.66
N ASN A 125 6.05 6.84 -1.68
CA ASN A 125 7.35 7.09 -1.07
C ASN A 125 7.36 6.94 0.45
N SER A 126 6.24 7.22 1.12
CA SER A 126 6.05 6.93 2.55
C SER A 126 5.99 5.41 2.81
N LEU A 127 5.33 4.65 1.92
CA LEU A 127 5.33 3.18 2.01
C LEU A 127 6.73 2.60 1.77
N ILE A 128 7.48 3.11 0.81
CA ILE A 128 8.87 2.72 0.55
C ILE A 128 9.75 2.99 1.78
N LEU A 129 9.58 4.13 2.45
CA LEU A 129 10.29 4.42 3.70
C LEU A 129 9.92 3.39 4.78
N LYS A 130 8.63 3.15 5.01
CA LYS A 130 8.15 2.13 5.97
C LYS A 130 8.74 0.75 5.65
N TYR A 131 8.74 0.35 4.39
CA TYR A 131 9.32 -0.89 3.93
C TYR A 131 10.81 -1.00 4.25
N ASN A 132 11.59 0.04 3.93
CA ASN A 132 13.02 0.07 4.21
C ASN A 132 13.32 0.03 5.72
N LEU A 133 12.44 0.58 6.56
CA LEU A 133 12.56 0.49 8.02
C LEU A 133 12.18 -0.89 8.59
N LEU A 134 11.35 -1.67 7.87
CA LEU A 134 10.91 -3.01 8.29
C LEU A 134 11.86 -4.11 7.82
N ILE A 135 12.70 -3.84 6.82
CA ILE A 135 13.69 -4.80 6.34
C ILE A 135 14.71 -5.11 7.44
N PRO A 136 15.04 -6.40 7.67
CA PRO A 136 16.13 -6.76 8.57
C PRO A 136 17.46 -6.15 8.12
N PRO A 137 18.29 -5.61 9.03
CA PRO A 137 19.58 -4.97 8.68
C PRO A 137 20.54 -5.87 7.89
N GLN A 138 20.36 -7.19 7.92
CA GLN A 138 21.16 -8.17 7.20
C GLN A 138 20.78 -8.28 5.71
N LEU A 139 19.68 -7.64 5.28
CA LEU A 139 19.16 -7.69 3.91
C LEU A 139 19.12 -6.31 3.24
N PRO A 140 20.20 -5.50 3.28
CA PRO A 140 20.19 -4.13 2.74
C PRO A 140 19.98 -4.08 1.22
N HIS A 141 20.31 -5.15 0.50
CA HIS A 141 20.08 -5.28 -0.94
C HIS A 141 18.59 -5.30 -1.33
N LEU A 142 17.69 -5.52 -0.36
CA LEU A 142 16.25 -5.45 -0.59
C LEU A 142 15.68 -4.03 -0.45
N HIS A 143 16.47 -3.04 -0.02
CA HIS A 143 15.99 -1.66 0.09
C HIS A 143 15.48 -1.13 -1.25
N ARG A 144 14.34 -0.46 -1.22
CA ARG A 144 13.71 0.17 -2.38
C ARG A 144 14.10 1.64 -2.48
N VAL A 145 14.30 2.09 -3.71
CA VAL A 145 14.54 3.50 -4.03
C VAL A 145 13.21 4.23 -4.12
N ARG A 146 13.19 5.51 -3.73
CA ARG A 146 12.01 6.37 -3.87
C ARG A 146 11.56 6.45 -5.33
N LEU A 147 10.24 6.37 -5.53
CA LEU A 147 9.59 6.61 -6.82
C LEU A 147 9.72 8.09 -7.18
N LYS A 148 10.27 8.37 -8.37
CA LYS A 148 10.47 9.72 -8.89
C LYS A 148 9.38 10.06 -9.89
N SER A 149 8.84 11.27 -9.80
CA SER A 149 7.86 11.81 -10.75
C SER A 149 8.32 11.72 -12.20
N GLU A 150 9.57 12.12 -12.48
CA GLU A 150 10.23 12.00 -13.79
C GLU A 150 10.11 10.58 -14.39
N THR A 151 10.27 9.54 -13.56
CA THR A 151 10.19 8.15 -14.01
C THR A 151 8.76 7.77 -14.38
N VAL A 152 7.78 8.16 -13.56
CA VAL A 152 6.35 7.92 -13.83
C VAL A 152 5.93 8.58 -15.14
N TRP A 153 6.22 9.88 -15.29
CA TRP A 153 5.81 10.63 -16.47
C TRP A 153 6.55 10.21 -17.73
N ARG A 154 7.83 9.85 -17.65
CA ARG A 154 8.57 9.31 -18.80
C ARG A 154 7.98 8.00 -19.33
N ASN A 155 7.51 7.12 -18.45
CA ASN A 155 6.90 5.85 -18.83
C ASN A 155 5.54 6.03 -19.53
N VAL A 156 4.81 7.09 -19.16
CA VAL A 156 3.46 7.37 -19.65
C VAL A 156 3.46 8.33 -20.86
N ALA A 157 4.35 9.31 -20.83
CA ALA A 157 4.46 10.41 -21.77
C ALA A 157 5.95 10.72 -22.04
N PRO A 158 6.63 9.89 -22.85
CA PRO A 158 8.08 9.99 -23.05
C PRO A 158 8.55 11.36 -23.58
N HIS A 159 7.67 12.10 -24.26
CA HIS A 159 7.98 13.39 -24.88
C HIS A 159 8.01 14.57 -23.90
N LEU A 160 7.54 14.40 -22.66
CA LEU A 160 7.58 15.45 -21.61
C LEU A 160 8.96 15.56 -20.92
N SER A 161 9.82 14.56 -21.05
CA SER A 161 11.16 14.51 -20.42
C SER A 161 12.31 14.91 -21.35
N ALA A 162 12.03 15.40 -22.57
CA ALA A 162 13.09 16.00 -23.38
C ALA A 162 13.36 17.41 -22.82
N PRO A 163 14.56 17.72 -22.29
CA PRO A 163 14.92 19.11 -22.06
C PRO A 163 14.84 19.82 -23.41
N ASN A 164 14.11 20.94 -23.46
CA ASN A 164 14.11 21.83 -24.61
C ASN A 164 15.57 22.07 -25.02
N SER A 165 15.97 21.47 -26.13
CA SER A 165 17.23 21.81 -26.79
C SER A 165 16.92 23.03 -27.64
N SER A 166 17.18 24.22 -27.10
CA SER A 166 17.23 25.48 -27.82
C SER A 166 18.21 26.41 -27.12
#